data_AF-A0A1Q2C4F3-F1
#
_entry.id   AF-A0A1Q2C4F3-F1
#
_cell.length_a   1.000
_cell.length_b   1.000
_cell.length_c   1.000
_cell.angle_alpha   90.00
_cell.angle_beta   90.00
_cell.angle_gamma   90.00
#
_symmetry.space_group_name_H-M   'P 1'
#
loop_
_entity.id
_entity.type
_entity.pdbx_description
1 polymer ?
#
loop_
_entity_poly.entity_id
_entity_poly.type
_entity_poly.pdbx_seq_one_letter_code
_entity_poly.pdbx_strand_id
1 'polypeptide(L)' 'MKTKRFKNLCPHTNSEMEISVLYQEVPMTGTLTKHFKKSDFICSKLSACPYGQKKCPVFLSAPTSL' A
#
# COMPACT_ATOMS: atom_id res chain seq x y z
N MET A 1 0.51 -3.37 -13.67
CA MET A 1 0.63 -2.85 -12.28
C MET A 1 -0.44 -1.78 -12.07
N LYS A 2 -1.08 -1.71 -10.91
CA LYS A 2 -2.07 -0.67 -10.56
C LYS A 2 -1.61 0.08 -9.32
N THR A 3 -1.86 1.37 -9.26
CA THR A 3 -1.57 2.19 -8.08
C THR A 3 -2.88 2.78 -7.55
N LYS A 4 -3.13 2.67 -6.25
CA LYS A 4 -4.26 3.32 -5.58
C LYS A 4 -3.77 4.20 -4.43
N ARG A 5 -4.40 5.36 -4.29
CA ARG A 5 -4.21 6.22 -3.12
C ARG A 5 -4.98 5.65 -1.95
N PHE A 6 -4.35 5.63 -0.79
CA PHE A 6 -4.94 5.18 0.46
C PHE A 6 -4.61 6.20 1.54
N LYS A 7 -5.65 6.68 2.22
CA LYS A 7 -5.53 7.63 3.33
C LYS A 7 -5.79 6.90 4.63
N ASN A 8 -4.93 7.14 5.61
CA ASN A 8 -5.17 6.69 6.98
C ASN A 8 -4.38 7.55 7.97
N LEU A 9 -4.70 7.42 9.24
CA LEU A 9 -3.93 8.02 10.32
C LEU A 9 -2.52 7.41 10.37
N CYS A 10 -1.49 8.26 10.28
CA CYS A 10 -0.11 7.86 10.48
C CYS A 10 0.28 8.06 11.95
N PRO A 11 0.63 7.00 12.69
CA PRO A 11 1.00 7.13 14.11
C PRO A 11 2.32 7.88 14.31
N HIS A 12 3.16 7.98 13.27
CA HIS A 12 4.41 8.72 13.36
C HIS A 12 4.19 10.24 13.37
N THR A 13 3.37 10.75 12.45
CA THR A 13 3.10 12.20 12.33
C THR A 13 1.87 12.63 13.13
N ASN A 14 1.16 11.66 13.73
CA ASN A 14 -0.13 11.84 14.41
C ASN A 14 -1.14 12.64 13.55
N SER A 15 -1.11 12.38 12.24
CA SER A 15 -1.89 13.11 11.24
C SER A 15 -2.40 12.16 10.18
N GLU A 16 -3.49 12.52 9.52
CA GLU A 16 -3.93 11.79 8.32
C GLU A 16 -2.88 11.95 7.21
N MET A 17 -2.54 10.83 6.57
CA MET A 17 -1.53 10.76 5.52
C MET A 17 -2.06 9.96 4.34
N GLU A 18 -1.78 10.43 3.13
CA GLU A 18 -2.02 9.71 1.89
C GLU A 18 -0.75 8.99 1.43
N ILE A 19 -0.87 7.70 1.15
CA ILE A 19 0.17 6.90 0.50
C ILE A 19 -0.34 6.35 -0.84
N SER A 20 0.57 6.08 -1.76
CA SER A 20 0.26 5.40 -3.02
C SER A 20 0.63 3.94 -2.92
N VAL A 21 -0.35 3.04 -2.84
CA VAL A 21 -0.16 1.60 -2.74
C VAL A 21 -0.12 0.99 -4.14
N LEU A 22 0.95 0.26 -4.43
CA LEU A 22 1.13 -0.49 -5.66
C LEU A 22 0.57 -1.90 -5.50
N TYR A 23 -0.18 -2.32 -6.51
CA TYR A 23 -0.75 -3.64 -6.65
C TYR A 23 -0.24 -4.26 -7.94
N GLN A 24 0.29 -5.47 -7.82
CA GLN A 24 0.77 -6.26 -8.94
C GLN A 24 -0.31 -7.25 -9.37
N GLU A 25 -0.47 -7.40 -10.68
CA GLU A 25 -1.37 -8.41 -11.22
C GLU A 25 -0.80 -9.79 -10.92
N VAL A 26 -1.63 -10.67 -10.35
CA VAL A 26 -1.25 -12.05 -10.04
C VAL A 26 -2.06 -12.97 -10.95
N PRO A 27 -1.41 -13.85 -11.73
CA PRO A 27 -2.12 -14.82 -12.54
C PRO A 27 -2.80 -15.83 -11.62
N MET A 28 -4.10 -16.02 -11.80
CA MET A 28 -4.89 -17.00 -11.05
C MET A 28 -5.46 -18.00 -12.05
N THR A 29 -4.93 -19.22 -12.03
CA THR A 29 -5.30 -20.29 -12.97
C THR A 29 -6.79 -20.61 -12.83
N GLY A 30 -7.50 -20.73 -13.96
CA GLY A 30 -8.92 -21.08 -13.98
C GLY A 30 -9.89 -19.91 -13.89
N THR A 31 -9.40 -18.66 -13.78
CA THR A 31 -10.26 -17.47 -13.83
C THR A 31 -9.82 -16.52 -14.95
N LEU A 32 -10.77 -16.01 -15.73
CA LEU A 32 -10.53 -14.96 -16.74
C LEU A 32 -10.47 -13.55 -16.11
N THR A 33 -10.74 -13.44 -14.81
CA THR A 33 -10.71 -12.18 -14.07
C THR A 33 -9.28 -11.82 -13.67
N LYS A 34 -8.97 -10.53 -13.76
CA LYS A 34 -7.68 -9.99 -13.32
C LYS A 34 -7.69 -9.85 -11.81
N HIS A 35 -6.71 -10.46 -11.15
CA HIS A 35 -6.51 -10.34 -9.71
C HIS A 35 -5.29 -9.47 -9.43
N PHE A 36 -5.39 -8.58 -8.46
CA PHE A 36 -4.29 -7.71 -8.07
C PHE A 36 -3.96 -7.90 -6.60
N LYS A 37 -2.67 -8.05 -6.28
CA LYS A 37 -2.17 -8.20 -4.91
C LYS A 37 -1.30 -7.01 -4.53
N LYS A 38 -1.46 -6.53 -3.29
CA LYS A 38 -0.63 -5.47 -2.70
C LYS A 38 0.85 -5.88 -2.72
N SER A 39 1.69 -5.07 -3.34
CA SER A 39 3.12 -5.36 -3.52
C SER A 39 4.02 -4.36 -2.79
N ASP A 40 3.82 -3.06 -2.97
CA ASP A 40 4.67 -2.00 -2.41
C ASP A 40 3.88 -0.70 -2.21
N PHE A 41 4.53 0.37 -1.74
CA PHE A 41 3.93 1.69 -1.64
C PHE A 41 4.96 2.81 -1.74
N ILE A 42 4.46 4.01 -2.03
CA ILE A 42 5.21 5.25 -2.05
C ILE A 42 4.62 6.18 -0.98
N CYS A 43 5.49 6.73 -0.13
CA CYS A 43 5.14 7.70 0.90
C CYS A 43 6.17 8.84 0.91
N SER A 44 5.71 10.09 0.83
CA SER A 44 6.58 11.27 0.76
C SER A 44 7.40 11.51 2.03
N LYS A 45 7.01 10.92 3.16
CA LYS A 45 7.71 11.03 4.45
C LYS A 45 8.51 9.78 4.79
N LEU A 46 8.69 8.85 3.84
CA LEU A 46 9.35 7.57 4.09
C LEU A 46 10.80 7.76 4.60
N SER A 47 11.54 8.73 4.07
CA SER A 47 12.93 8.98 4.45
C SER A 47 13.11 9.38 5.92
N ALA A 48 12.08 9.97 6.55
CA ALA A 48 12.08 10.35 7.96
C ALA A 48 11.28 9.37 8.84
N CYS A 49 10.76 8.28 8.26
CA CYS A 49 9.85 7.37 8.95
C CYS A 49 10.62 6.35 9.80
N PRO A 50 10.38 6.27 11.12
CA PRO A 50 11.08 5.35 12.02
C PRO A 50 10.73 3.88 11.77
N TYR A 51 9.59 3.61 11.11
CA TYR A 51 9.13 2.25 10.81
C TYR A 51 9.77 1.66 9.54
N GLY A 52 10.40 2.49 8.71
CA GLY A 52 10.89 2.07 7.38
C GLY A 52 9.76 1.62 6.44
N GLN A 53 10.15 1.07 5.28
CA GLN A 53 9.19 0.71 4.23
C GLN A 53 8.32 -0.49 4.63
N LYS A 54 8.91 -1.61 5.06
CA LYS A 54 8.17 -2.86 5.31
C LYS A 54 7.21 -2.84 6.51
N LYS A 55 7.38 -1.92 7.47
CA LYS A 55 6.56 -1.86 8.70
C LYS A 55 5.68 -0.62 8.78
N CYS A 56 5.46 0.11 7.68
CA CYS A 56 4.59 1.27 7.69
C CYS A 56 3.15 0.86 8.04
N PRO A 57 2.57 1.33 9.17
CA PRO A 57 1.25 0.89 9.61
C PRO A 57 0.13 1.30 8.65
N VAL A 58 0.24 2.46 8.00
CA VAL A 58 -0.70 2.92 6.96
C VAL A 58 -0.73 1.93 5.79
N PHE A 59 0.44 1.45 5.35
CA PHE A 59 0.54 0.44 4.30
C PHE A 59 -0.01 -0.92 4.72
N LEU A 60 0.22 -1.32 5.97
CA LEU A 60 -0.31 -2.57 6.53
C LEU A 60 -1.85 -2.56 6.57
N SER A 61 -2.46 -1.43 6.92
CA SER A 61 -3.91 -1.25 6.95
C SER A 61 -4.57 -1.15 5.56
N ALA A 62 -3.80 -0.93 4.48
CA ALA A 62 -4.37 -0.87 3.14
C ALA A 62 -4.88 -2.25 2.67
N PRO A 63 -5.91 -2.32 1.82
CA PRO A 63 -6.44 -3.57 1.28
C PRO A 63 -5.35 -4.46 0.68
N THR A 64 -5.42 -5.77 0.90
CA THR A 64 -4.43 -6.72 0.38
C THR A 64 -4.63 -7.07 -1.10
N SER A 65 -5.83 -6.85 -1.63
CA SER A 65 -6.20 -7.14 -3.02
C SER A 65 -7.21 -6.13 -3.58
N LEU A 66 -7.28 -6.07 -4.91
CA LEU A 66 -8.27 -5.29 -5.67
C LEU A 66 -9.02 -6.19 -6.65
#